data_AF-A0A960IFP9-F1
#
_entry.id   AF-A0A960IFP9-F1
#
_cell.length_a   1.000
_cell.length_b   1.000
_cell.length_c   1.000
_cell.angle_alpha   90.00
_cell.angle_beta   90.00
_cell.angle_gamma   90.00
#
_symmetry.space_group_name_H-M   'P 1'
#
loop_
_entity.id
_entity.type
_entity.pdbx_description
1 polymer ?
#
loop_
_entity_poly.entity_id
_entity_poly.type
_entity_poly.pdbx_seq_one_letter_code
_entity_poly.pdbx_strand_id
1 'polypeptide(L)'
;GYTIPDEGEGFTYVPGQLVMARSQAPNSASAQFFFTAGPNASALDEAGTYVVFGNVIEGLDIVESILASSTGSGSLGGQPDPTVIVTSVQIEELAPGSVTTTTALVTAAPEDDVALLPDSTPAP
;
A
#
# COMPACT_ATOMS: atom_id res chain seq x y z
N GLY A 1 -19.13 2.46 22.82
CA GLY A 1 -18.95 2.64 21.37
C GLY A 1 -19.52 1.43 20.65
N TYR A 2 -19.86 1.55 19.38
CA TYR A 2 -20.25 0.41 18.55
C TYR A 2 -19.00 -0.36 18.11
N THR A 3 -19.06 -1.69 18.09
CA THR A 3 -18.01 -2.55 17.54
C THR A 3 -18.57 -3.41 16.43
N ILE A 4 -17.71 -3.74 15.47
CA ILE A 4 -18.05 -4.52 14.28
C ILE A 4 -17.48 -5.93 14.48
N PRO A 5 -18.28 -7.00 14.25
CA PRO A 5 -17.80 -8.37 14.27
C PRO A 5 -16.69 -8.61 13.23
N ASP A 6 -15.81 -9.55 13.50
CA ASP A 6 -14.79 -9.96 12.52
C ASP A 6 -15.48 -10.77 11.40
N GLU A 7 -15.21 -10.42 10.13
CA GLU A 7 -15.81 -11.04 8.95
C GLU A 7 -14.78 -11.84 8.15
N GLY A 8 -14.34 -12.98 8.70
CA GLY A 8 -13.37 -13.90 8.09
C GLY A 8 -12.01 -13.94 8.81
N GLU A 9 -11.13 -14.81 8.34
CA GLU A 9 -9.79 -15.03 8.90
C GLU A 9 -8.81 -15.51 7.82
N GLY A 10 -7.50 -15.43 8.10
CA GLY A 10 -6.45 -15.89 7.18
C GLY A 10 -6.21 -14.92 6.01
N PHE A 11 -6.43 -13.63 6.23
CA PHE A 11 -6.18 -12.61 5.22
C PHE A 11 -4.69 -12.48 4.91
N THR A 12 -4.37 -12.20 3.65
CA THR A 12 -3.04 -11.78 3.20
C THR A 12 -3.13 -10.38 2.65
N TYR A 13 -2.07 -9.61 2.87
CA TYR A 13 -2.05 -8.17 2.67
C TYR A 13 -1.11 -7.80 1.55
N VAL A 14 -1.66 -7.16 0.52
CA VAL A 14 -0.92 -6.60 -0.61
C VAL A 14 -1.17 -5.10 -0.71
N PRO A 15 -0.27 -4.31 -1.31
CA PRO A 15 -0.48 -2.87 -1.48
C PRO A 15 -1.81 -2.54 -2.18
N GLY A 16 -2.49 -1.49 -1.71
CA GLY A 16 -3.74 -1.00 -2.25
C GLY A 16 -5.00 -1.62 -1.66
N GLN A 17 -4.91 -2.42 -0.60
CA GLN A 17 -6.09 -2.89 0.12
C GLN A 17 -6.55 -1.86 1.14
N LEU A 18 -7.87 -1.78 1.32
CA LEU A 18 -8.53 -1.05 2.39
C LEU A 18 -8.98 -2.04 3.47
N VAL A 19 -8.54 -1.79 4.70
CA VAL A 19 -8.59 -2.79 5.78
C VAL A 19 -9.13 -2.17 7.07
N MET A 20 -9.94 -2.92 7.80
CA MET A 20 -10.47 -2.49 9.10
C MET A 20 -9.42 -2.61 10.19
N ALA A 21 -9.17 -1.51 10.93
CA ALA A 21 -8.34 -1.54 12.12
C ALA A 21 -9.14 -2.10 13.31
N ARG A 22 -8.46 -2.85 14.17
CA ARG A 22 -9.04 -3.40 15.41
C ARG A 22 -8.02 -3.41 16.53
N SER A 23 -8.50 -3.57 17.77
CA SER A 23 -7.63 -3.92 18.89
C SER A 23 -7.26 -5.40 18.84
N GLN A 24 -6.44 -5.87 19.79
CA GLN A 24 -6.11 -7.30 19.88
C GLN A 24 -7.33 -8.19 20.16
N ALA A 25 -8.39 -7.65 20.76
CA ALA A 25 -9.61 -8.40 21.05
C ALA A 25 -10.39 -8.72 19.75
N PRO A 26 -10.99 -9.91 19.64
CA PRO A 26 -11.89 -10.22 18.53
C PRO A 26 -13.11 -9.29 18.54
N ASN A 27 -13.73 -9.09 17.37
CA ASN A 27 -14.94 -8.27 17.18
C ASN A 27 -14.81 -6.85 17.73
N SER A 28 -13.62 -6.26 17.62
CA SER A 28 -13.28 -4.96 18.20
C SER A 28 -13.00 -3.87 17.18
N ALA A 29 -13.24 -4.15 15.90
CA ALA A 29 -13.20 -3.15 14.85
C ALA A 29 -14.25 -2.06 15.13
N SER A 30 -13.97 -0.83 14.69
CA SER A 30 -14.90 0.30 14.83
C SER A 30 -14.79 1.21 13.60
N ALA A 31 -14.61 2.51 13.75
CA ALA A 31 -14.53 3.45 12.62
C ALA A 31 -13.11 3.62 12.04
N GLN A 32 -12.09 3.01 12.65
CA GLN A 32 -10.71 3.12 12.19
C GLN A 32 -10.45 2.13 11.05
N PHE A 33 -9.84 2.62 9.98
CA PHE A 33 -9.39 1.85 8.83
C PHE A 33 -7.97 2.26 8.45
N PHE A 34 -7.30 1.43 7.66
CA PHE A 34 -6.00 1.75 7.09
C PHE A 34 -5.89 1.23 5.65
N PHE A 35 -4.96 1.81 4.90
CA PHE A 35 -4.54 1.31 3.60
C PHE A 35 -3.25 0.53 3.75
N THR A 36 -3.13 -0.58 3.06
CA THR A 36 -1.85 -1.26 2.87
C THR A 36 -1.09 -0.56 1.73
N ALA A 37 0.18 -0.26 1.94
CA ALA A 37 1.02 0.37 0.93
C ALA A 37 2.48 -0.05 1.09
N GLY A 38 3.23 0.00 0.00
CA GLY A 38 4.65 -0.33 -0.01
C GLY A 38 4.97 -1.82 0.25
N PRO A 39 6.26 -2.17 0.29
CA PRO A 39 6.72 -3.56 0.29
C PRO A 39 6.40 -4.34 1.58
N ASN A 40 6.09 -3.63 2.67
CA ASN A 40 5.85 -4.22 3.98
C ASN A 40 4.37 -4.54 4.24
N ALA A 41 3.50 -4.46 3.22
CA ALA A 41 2.08 -4.80 3.37
C ALA A 41 1.87 -6.19 4.00
N SER A 42 2.66 -7.18 3.57
CA SER A 42 2.61 -8.56 4.04
C SER A 42 3.11 -8.78 5.47
N ALA A 43 3.63 -7.74 6.15
CA ALA A 43 4.07 -7.86 7.54
C ALA A 43 2.94 -8.25 8.51
N LEU A 44 1.68 -8.07 8.10
CA LEU A 44 0.50 -8.44 8.88
C LEU A 44 -0.02 -9.84 8.54
N ASP A 45 0.53 -10.55 7.55
CA ASP A 45 0.03 -11.85 7.08
C ASP A 45 0.02 -12.91 8.19
N GLU A 46 1.03 -12.89 9.07
CA GLU A 46 1.09 -13.81 10.22
C GLU A 46 -0.08 -13.57 11.18
N ALA A 47 -0.53 -12.33 11.32
CA ALA A 47 -1.71 -12.01 12.12
C ALA A 47 -3.00 -12.37 11.38
N GLY A 48 -3.09 -12.10 10.07
CA GLY A 48 -4.16 -12.53 9.16
C GLY A 48 -5.60 -12.24 9.62
N THR A 49 -5.79 -11.26 10.52
CA THR A 49 -7.05 -11.06 11.27
C THR A 49 -7.70 -9.69 11.05
N TYR A 50 -7.08 -8.83 10.25
CA TYR A 50 -7.67 -7.55 9.85
C TYR A 50 -8.50 -7.76 8.57
N VAL A 51 -9.79 -7.42 8.65
CA VAL A 51 -10.74 -7.64 7.57
C VAL A 51 -10.44 -6.70 6.40
N VAL A 52 -10.14 -7.29 5.24
CA VAL A 52 -10.02 -6.57 3.97
C VAL A 52 -11.43 -6.39 3.38
N PHE A 53 -11.83 -5.15 3.12
CA PHE A 53 -13.19 -4.84 2.65
C PHE A 53 -13.23 -3.95 1.40
N GLY A 54 -12.08 -3.54 0.88
CA GLY A 54 -12.00 -2.74 -0.34
C GLY A 54 -10.61 -2.75 -0.96
N ASN A 55 -10.53 -2.19 -2.17
CA ASN A 55 -9.28 -1.99 -2.88
C ASN A 55 -9.26 -0.59 -3.49
N VAL A 56 -8.09 0.03 -3.48
CA VAL A 56 -7.80 1.27 -4.18
C VAL A 56 -7.80 0.99 -5.68
N ILE A 57 -8.70 1.64 -6.40
CA ILE A 57 -8.79 1.54 -7.87
C ILE A 57 -7.98 2.63 -8.58
N GLU A 58 -7.82 3.79 -7.94
CA GLU A 58 -7.09 4.95 -8.42
C GLU A 58 -6.45 5.67 -7.22
N GLY A 59 -5.27 6.29 -7.41
CA GLY A 59 -4.60 7.07 -6.37
C GLY A 59 -3.76 6.26 -5.38
N LEU A 60 -3.29 5.06 -5.75
CA LEU A 60 -2.36 4.28 -4.90
C LEU A 60 -1.04 5.01 -4.68
N ASP A 61 -0.54 5.70 -5.70
CA ASP A 61 0.63 6.58 -5.64
C ASP A 61 0.47 7.69 -4.59
N ILE A 62 -0.75 8.21 -4.42
CA ILE A 62 -1.04 9.19 -3.36
C ILE A 62 -0.91 8.54 -1.97
N VAL A 63 -1.44 7.34 -1.79
CA VAL A 63 -1.28 6.59 -0.52
C VAL A 63 0.20 6.34 -0.22
N GLU A 64 0.97 5.94 -1.22
CA GLU A 64 2.42 5.74 -1.09
C GLU A 64 3.16 7.05 -0.78
N SER A 65 2.75 8.17 -1.37
CA SER A 65 3.34 9.49 -1.08
C SER A 65 3.09 9.93 0.38
N ILE A 66 1.92 9.61 0.93
CA ILE A 66 1.58 9.87 2.34
C ILE A 66 2.43 9.00 3.26
N LEU A 67 2.65 7.73 2.91
CA LEU A 67 3.54 6.85 3.66
C LEU A 67 4.99 7.40 3.65
N ALA A 68 5.46 7.87 2.50
CA ALA A 68 6.80 8.41 2.33
C ALA A 68 7.02 9.76 3.05
N SER A 69 5.98 10.54 3.31
CA SER A 69 6.07 11.80 4.07
C SER A 69 6.08 11.58 5.59
N SER A 70 6.04 10.34 6.05
CA SER A 70 6.12 10.06 7.48
C SER A 70 7.44 10.52 8.08
N THR A 71 7.35 11.14 9.26
CA THR A 71 8.50 11.59 10.05
C THR A 71 9.35 10.44 10.61
N GLY A 72 8.93 9.18 10.43
CA GLY A 72 9.63 7.99 10.94
C GLY A 72 9.66 7.88 12.47
N SER A 73 8.99 8.80 13.18
CA SER A 73 9.14 9.00 14.61
C SER A 73 7.94 8.46 15.37
N GLY A 74 8.10 7.35 16.10
CA GLY A 74 7.08 6.76 16.98
C GLY A 74 6.91 5.26 16.81
N SER A 75 6.10 4.63 17.67
CA SER A 75 5.92 3.16 17.68
C SER A 75 5.31 2.58 16.40
N LEU A 76 4.64 3.40 15.59
CA LEU A 76 3.91 2.98 14.39
C LEU A 76 4.54 3.56 13.11
N GLY A 77 5.80 3.98 13.16
CA GLY A 77 6.49 4.62 12.03
C GLY A 77 6.21 6.11 11.88
N GLY A 78 5.48 6.72 12.82
CA GLY A 78 5.24 8.16 12.92
C GLY A 78 4.04 8.66 12.12
N GLN A 79 3.74 9.96 12.29
CA GLN A 79 2.70 10.64 11.54
C GLN A 79 3.27 11.27 10.26
N PRO A 80 2.45 11.40 9.19
CA PRO A 80 2.77 12.22 8.03
C PRO A 80 3.06 13.67 8.41
N ASP A 81 4.05 14.27 7.76
CA ASP A 81 4.33 15.71 7.83
C ASP A 81 4.39 16.30 6.40
N PRO A 82 3.42 17.15 6.00
CA PRO A 82 2.34 17.71 6.81
C PRO A 82 1.23 16.69 7.15
N THR A 83 0.47 17.00 8.20
CA THR A 83 -0.70 16.21 8.59
C THR A 83 -1.72 16.08 7.46
N VAL A 84 -2.15 14.84 7.19
CA VAL A 84 -3.16 14.53 6.18
C VAL A 84 -4.56 14.55 6.81
N ILE A 85 -5.48 15.29 6.19
CA ILE A 85 -6.87 15.43 6.64
C ILE A 85 -7.80 14.97 5.52
N VAL A 86 -8.74 14.08 5.83
CA VAL A 86 -9.83 13.72 4.92
C VAL A 86 -10.89 14.82 4.98
N THR A 87 -10.91 15.66 3.95
CA THR A 87 -11.83 16.81 3.88
C THR A 87 -13.24 16.43 3.47
N SER A 88 -13.39 15.40 2.63
CA SER A 88 -14.69 14.97 2.10
C SER A 88 -14.63 13.50 1.69
N VAL A 89 -15.77 12.82 1.74
CA VAL A 89 -15.99 11.47 1.24
C VAL A 89 -17.25 11.51 0.38
N GLN A 90 -17.16 11.02 -0.85
CA GLN A 90 -18.29 10.87 -1.77
C GLN A 90 -18.49 9.38 -2.04
N ILE A 91 -19.75 8.94 -2.00
CA ILE A 91 -20.13 7.56 -2.28
C ILE A 91 -20.84 7.57 -3.64
N GLU A 92 -20.23 6.91 -4.61
CA GLU A 92 -20.73 6.79 -5.97
C GLU A 92 -20.96 5.33 -6.32
N GLU A 93 -22.08 5.07 -7.00
CA GLU A 93 -22.34 3.77 -7.60
C GLU A 93 -21.71 3.74 -8.98
N LEU A 94 -20.65 2.96 -9.14
CA LEU A 94 -20.01 2.77 -10.44
C LEU A 94 -20.85 1.84 -11.31
N ALA A 95 -21.00 2.21 -12.58
CA ALA A 95 -21.62 1.32 -13.56
C ALA A 95 -20.85 -0.02 -13.64
N PRO A 96 -21.55 -1.16 -13.78
CA PRO A 96 -20.90 -2.46 -13.88
C PRO A 96 -19.91 -2.47 -15.05
N GLY A 97 -18.63 -2.73 -14.75
CA GLY A 97 -17.53 -2.78 -15.73
C GLY A 97 -16.66 -1.53 -15.82
N SER A 98 -16.87 -0.50 -14.99
CA SER A 98 -16.06 0.74 -15.03
C SER A 98 -14.73 0.70 -14.26
N VAL A 99 -14.39 -0.42 -13.61
CA VAL A 99 -13.10 -0.57 -12.88
C VAL A 99 -11.99 -0.78 -13.91
N THR A 100 -11.32 0.30 -14.28
CA THR A 100 -10.11 0.22 -15.10
C THR A 100 -8.92 0.04 -14.16
N THR A 101 -8.48 -1.20 -13.98
CA THR A 101 -7.20 -1.48 -13.32
C THR A 101 -6.08 -0.89 -14.19
N THR A 102 -5.55 0.27 -13.79
CA THR A 102 -4.34 0.83 -14.40
C THR A 102 -3.15 0.04 -13.90
N THR A 103 -2.87 -1.10 -14.53
CA THR A 103 -1.56 -1.76 -14.40
C THR A 103 -0.55 -0.89 -15.14
N ALA A 104 0.20 -0.07 -14.40
CA ALA A 104 1.40 0.56 -14.94
C ALA A 104 2.38 -0.56 -15.31
N LEU A 105 2.54 -0.82 -16.62
CA LEU A 105 3.61 -1.65 -17.14
C LEU A 105 4.92 -0.88 -16.94
N VAL A 106 5.68 -1.21 -15.90
CA VAL A 106 7.09 -0.81 -15.83
C VAL A 106 7.83 -1.60 -16.92
N THR A 107 8.01 -0.98 -18.08
CA THR A 107 9.09 -1.33 -19.01
C THR A 107 10.23 -0.39 -18.68
N ALA A 108 11.24 -0.90 -17.98
CA ALA A 108 12.57 -0.30 -17.98
C ALA A 108 13.44 -1.13 -18.94
N ALA A 109 14.12 -0.39 -19.81
CA ALA A 109 14.88 -0.79 -21.01
C ALA A 109 16.05 -1.76 -20.72
N PRO A 110 16.59 -2.45 -21.76
CA PRO A 110 17.79 -3.27 -21.62
C PRO A 110 18.97 -2.38 -21.20
N GLU A 111 19.69 -2.80 -20.16
CA GLU A 111 20.82 -2.05 -19.64
C GLU A 111 21.94 -2.03 -20.69
N ASP A 112 22.43 -0.82 -20.96
CA ASP A 112 23.39 -0.44 -21.99
C ASP A 112 24.64 -1.33 -22.10
N ASP A 113 25.01 -1.56 -23.36
CA ASP A 113 26.34 -1.90 -23.87
C ASP A 113 27.52 -1.42 -23.00
N VAL A 114 28.20 -2.35 -22.33
CA VAL A 114 29.58 -2.12 -21.85
C VAL A 114 30.54 -2.32 -23.03
N ALA A 115 30.63 -1.32 -23.90
CA ALA A 115 31.75 -1.18 -24.83
C ALA A 115 32.94 -0.52 -24.11
N LEU A 116 33.67 -1.31 -23.31
CA LEU A 116 35.00 -0.92 -22.85
C LEU A 116 36.03 -1.38 -23.91
N LEU A 117 36.63 -0.38 -24.56
CA LEU A 117 37.68 -0.48 -25.58
C LEU A 117 38.87 -1.33 -25.08
N PRO A 118 39.59 -2.06 -25.96
CA PRO A 118 40.76 -2.84 -25.57
C PRO A 118 41.94 -1.93 -25.23
N ASP A 119 42.41 -1.97 -23.98
CA ASP A 119 43.67 -1.35 -23.56
C ASP A 119 44.85 -2.04 -24.28
N SER A 120 45.68 -1.22 -24.89
CA SER A 120 46.69 -1.61 -25.86
C SER A 120 47.99 -1.99 -25.16
N THR A 121 48.37 -3.27 -25.25
CA THR A 121 49.76 -3.69 -25.00
C THR A 121 50.52 -3.72 -26.32
N PRO A 122 51.61 -2.94 -26.51
CA PRO A 122 52.60 -3.28 -27.52
C PRO A 122 53.80 -3.97 -26.88
N ALA A 123 53.99 -5.24 -27.24
CA ALA A 123 55.29 -5.93 -27.24
C ALA A 123 55.85 -5.87 -28.69
N PRO A 124 57.15 -6.07 -28.97
CA PRO A 124 58.19 -6.73 -28.17
C PRO A 124 59.26 -5.83 -27.55
#